data_AF-A0A259Y9U9-F1
#
_entry.id   AF-A0A259Y9U9-F1
#
_cell.length_a   1.000
_cell.length_b   1.000
_cell.length_c   1.000
_cell.angle_alpha   90.00
_cell.angle_beta   90.00
_cell.angle_gamma   90.00
#
_symmetry.space_group_name_H-M   'P 1'
#
loop_
_entity.id
_entity.type
_entity.pdbx_description
1 polymer ?
#
loop_
_entity_poly.entity_id
_entity_poly.type
_entity_poly.pdbx_seq_one_letter_code
_entity_poly.pdbx_strand_id
1 'polypeptide(L)'
;MPRSIDLPETLYHYTDSAGLLGILGNPVEFDGAPRNARYGSLWATDARYLNDTKELRFGTKLLASELEEQARDTARTPAVAERLLELARTVRAGTFEMTWHKDAHPATPFVTCFSSASKGDLLSQWRGYGDGGGGFALGFARSTLTKFYEVNTKLHDHGDPFGLFANQLLGGPDQVKYGRREARHLMMETASEMAADLEAVERGQKTLSWPDVFYLGSIEQLAKVKHKAFAEESEWRLITKDHGMEHPEFRAGKLGVIPYVKLFFQLSDAAGPAISEIVVGPGPEQSLRVDAVKRLLDKIGSSGTRVRRSKAPFRG
;
A
#
# COMPACT_ATOMS: atom_id res chain seq x y z
N MET A 1 -11.20 -8.93 -7.05
CA MET A 1 -11.88 -8.10 -6.04
C MET A 1 -11.42 -8.54 -4.66
N PRO A 2 -11.11 -7.64 -3.72
CA PRO A 2 -10.77 -8.05 -2.36
C PRO A 2 -12.01 -8.72 -1.75
N ARG A 3 -11.83 -9.88 -1.11
CA ARG A 3 -12.88 -10.54 -0.34
C ARG A 3 -13.28 -9.60 0.81
N SER A 4 -14.45 -8.98 0.73
CA SER A 4 -14.91 -7.92 1.65
C SER A 4 -15.14 -8.38 3.10
N ILE A 5 -15.08 -9.68 3.38
CA ILE A 5 -15.53 -10.29 4.64
C ILE A 5 -14.56 -10.03 5.80
N ASP A 6 -13.25 -9.82 5.53
CA ASP A 6 -12.22 -9.74 6.58
C ASP A 6 -11.66 -8.32 6.81
N LEU A 7 -12.05 -7.32 6.01
CA LEU A 7 -11.54 -5.95 6.14
C LEU A 7 -12.10 -5.31 7.43
N PRO A 8 -11.30 -4.76 8.36
CA PRO A 8 -11.82 -4.10 9.55
C PRO A 8 -12.73 -2.89 9.24
N GLU A 9 -13.62 -2.54 10.18
CA GLU A 9 -14.47 -1.34 10.06
C GLU A 9 -13.65 -0.05 9.93
N THR A 10 -12.47 -0.04 10.57
CA THR A 10 -11.57 1.11 10.57
C THR A 10 -10.12 0.64 10.58
N LEU A 11 -9.31 1.23 9.70
CA LEU A 11 -7.86 1.08 9.69
C LEU A 11 -7.19 2.43 9.97
N TYR A 12 -6.13 2.43 10.77
CA TYR A 12 -5.50 3.66 11.26
C TYR A 12 -4.16 3.91 10.59
N HIS A 13 -4.01 5.08 9.96
CA HIS A 13 -2.74 5.56 9.47
C HIS A 13 -2.11 6.50 10.51
N TYR A 14 -0.96 6.13 11.07
CA TYR A 14 -0.22 6.97 12.00
C TYR A 14 0.70 7.92 11.24
N THR A 15 0.73 9.18 11.66
CA THR A 15 1.49 10.23 10.98
C THR A 15 1.84 11.38 11.92
N ASP A 16 2.68 12.29 11.46
CA ASP A 16 3.06 13.52 12.16
C ASP A 16 2.19 14.71 11.71
N SER A 17 2.51 15.93 12.17
CA SER A 17 1.78 17.13 11.78
C SER A 17 1.95 17.50 10.30
N ALA A 18 3.13 17.26 9.73
CA ALA A 18 3.39 17.53 8.32
C ALA A 18 2.63 16.55 7.43
N GLY A 19 2.59 15.27 7.81
CA GLY A 19 1.81 14.25 7.13
C GLY A 19 0.31 14.47 7.24
N LEU A 20 -0.22 14.87 8.41
CA LEU A 20 -1.64 15.26 8.52
C LEU A 20 -2.00 16.40 7.55
N LEU A 21 -1.16 17.44 7.48
CA LEU A 21 -1.36 18.57 6.56
C LEU A 21 -1.14 18.17 5.10
N GLY A 22 -0.22 17.25 4.81
CA GLY A 22 -0.04 16.70 3.48
C GLY A 22 -1.23 15.89 3.00
N ILE A 23 -1.88 15.16 3.91
CA ILE A 23 -3.02 14.31 3.60
C ILE A 23 -4.32 15.12 3.44
N LEU A 24 -4.54 16.11 4.30
CA LEU A 24 -5.82 16.83 4.41
C LEU A 24 -5.76 18.33 4.15
N GLY A 25 -4.58 18.95 4.25
CA GLY A 25 -4.45 20.41 4.30
C GLY A 25 -4.79 21.12 2.99
N ASN A 26 -4.58 20.45 1.86
CA ASN A 26 -4.82 21.00 0.51
C ASN A 26 -5.65 20.03 -0.33
N PRO A 27 -6.98 19.92 -0.09
CA PRO A 27 -7.83 19.03 -0.85
C PRO A 27 -7.89 19.44 -2.32
N VAL A 28 -7.87 18.47 -3.21
CA VAL A 28 -7.94 18.66 -4.67
C VAL A 28 -9.34 18.40 -5.20
N GLU A 29 -9.64 18.97 -6.36
CA GLU A 29 -10.86 18.72 -7.13
C GLU A 29 -10.44 18.20 -8.51
N PHE A 30 -11.21 17.26 -9.07
CA PHE A 30 -10.92 16.66 -10.36
C PHE A 30 -12.04 16.95 -11.35
N ASP A 31 -11.68 17.23 -12.60
CA ASP A 31 -12.64 17.39 -13.68
C ASP A 31 -13.43 16.09 -13.89
N GLY A 32 -14.76 16.21 -13.99
CA GLY A 32 -15.67 15.05 -14.10
C GLY A 32 -16.03 14.37 -12.77
N ALA A 33 -15.47 14.79 -11.64
CA ALA A 33 -15.92 14.34 -10.31
C ALA A 33 -17.31 14.93 -9.95
N PRO A 34 -18.05 14.30 -9.02
CA PRO A 34 -19.31 14.88 -8.53
C PRO A 34 -19.14 16.31 -8.03
N ARG A 35 -20.17 17.15 -8.21
CA ARG A 35 -20.13 18.56 -7.81
C ARG A 35 -19.77 18.71 -6.32
N ASN A 36 -18.78 19.57 -6.02
CA ASN A 36 -18.23 19.81 -4.69
C ASN A 36 -17.50 18.60 -4.05
N ALA A 37 -17.20 17.54 -4.81
CA ALA A 37 -16.36 16.46 -4.32
C ALA A 37 -14.92 16.94 -4.18
N ARG A 38 -14.40 16.85 -2.96
CA ARG A 38 -13.02 17.22 -2.62
C ARG A 38 -12.26 15.98 -2.18
N TYR A 39 -10.98 15.91 -2.53
CA TYR A 39 -10.16 14.72 -2.35
C TYR A 39 -8.95 15.03 -1.48
N GLY A 40 -8.71 14.17 -0.49
CA GLY A 40 -7.44 14.10 0.22
C GLY A 40 -6.47 13.18 -0.51
N SER A 41 -5.20 13.15 -0.07
CA SER A 41 -4.18 12.27 -0.66
C SER A 41 -3.44 11.48 0.41
N LEU A 42 -3.42 10.16 0.30
CA LEU A 42 -2.51 9.31 1.06
C LEU A 42 -1.22 9.13 0.29
N TRP A 43 -0.11 9.01 1.02
CA TRP A 43 1.21 8.90 0.42
C TRP A 43 1.68 7.45 0.46
N ALA A 44 1.54 6.76 -0.66
CA ALA A 44 2.15 5.45 -0.84
C ALA A 44 3.65 5.65 -0.96
N THR A 45 4.42 5.13 -0.01
CA THR A 45 5.87 5.36 0.11
C THR A 45 6.63 4.23 -0.54
N ASP A 46 7.72 4.53 -1.23
CA ASP A 46 8.64 3.51 -1.73
C ASP A 46 9.05 2.56 -0.59
N ALA A 47 8.74 1.28 -0.74
CA ALA A 47 8.92 0.29 0.32
C ALA A 47 10.38 0.15 0.77
N ARG A 48 11.37 0.53 -0.06
CA ARG A 48 12.79 0.51 0.29
C ARG A 48 13.16 1.52 1.38
N TYR A 49 12.33 2.54 1.56
CA TYR A 49 12.50 3.60 2.56
C TYR A 49 11.74 3.35 3.86
N LEU A 50 11.07 2.19 3.99
CA LEU A 50 10.39 1.80 5.20
C LEU A 50 11.35 1.21 6.24
N ASN A 51 10.92 1.21 7.50
CA ASN A 51 11.74 0.80 8.65
C ASN A 51 12.22 -0.66 8.60
N ASP A 52 11.62 -1.52 7.77
CA ASP A 52 12.03 -2.91 7.60
C ASP A 52 12.70 -3.15 6.23
N THR A 53 13.91 -2.64 6.06
CA THR A 53 14.74 -2.86 4.86
C THR A 53 15.09 -4.35 4.61
N LYS A 54 14.87 -5.23 5.60
CA LYS A 54 15.06 -6.69 5.49
C LYS A 54 13.81 -7.41 5.00
N GLU A 55 12.65 -6.77 4.99
CA GLU A 55 11.35 -7.33 4.62
C GLU A 55 11.34 -7.91 3.20
N LEU A 56 11.69 -7.07 2.22
CA LEU A 56 11.74 -7.48 0.81
C LEU A 56 12.75 -8.62 0.60
N ARG A 57 13.92 -8.56 1.25
CA ARG A 57 14.96 -9.59 1.14
C ARG A 57 14.56 -10.93 1.74
N PHE A 58 13.66 -10.91 2.72
CA PHE A 58 13.14 -12.11 3.34
C PHE A 58 12.14 -12.81 2.40
N GLY A 59 11.18 -12.05 1.86
CA GLY A 59 10.20 -12.56 0.91
C GLY A 59 10.83 -13.07 -0.40
N THR A 60 11.82 -12.35 -0.95
CA THR A 60 12.42 -12.70 -2.25
C THR A 60 13.08 -14.07 -2.23
N LYS A 61 13.75 -14.44 -1.13
CA LYS A 61 14.36 -15.76 -0.97
C LYS A 61 13.32 -16.88 -0.98
N LEU A 62 12.18 -16.65 -0.34
CA LEU A 62 11.09 -17.62 -0.30
C LEU A 62 10.46 -17.75 -1.69
N LEU A 63 10.05 -16.64 -2.32
CA LEU A 63 9.45 -16.66 -3.65
C LEU A 63 10.36 -17.31 -4.69
N ALA A 64 11.64 -16.93 -4.74
CA ALA A 64 12.59 -17.53 -5.67
C ALA A 64 12.72 -19.05 -5.47
N SER A 65 12.72 -19.51 -4.22
CA SER A 65 12.78 -20.95 -3.92
C SER A 65 11.52 -21.69 -4.35
N GLU A 66 10.33 -21.10 -4.17
CA GLU A 66 9.08 -21.73 -4.59
C GLU A 66 8.94 -21.72 -6.12
N LEU A 67 9.41 -20.68 -6.81
CA LEU A 67 9.48 -20.64 -8.28
C LEU A 67 10.43 -21.71 -8.84
N GLU A 68 11.61 -21.89 -8.22
CA GLU A 68 12.54 -22.98 -8.55
C GLU A 68 11.89 -24.35 -8.34
N GLU A 69 11.07 -24.52 -7.29
CA GLU A 69 10.35 -25.76 -7.05
C GLU A 69 9.28 -26.02 -8.11
N GLN A 70 8.50 -25.01 -8.50
CA GLN A 70 7.55 -25.15 -9.62
C GLN A 70 8.27 -25.51 -10.93
N ALA A 71 9.48 -25.00 -11.16
CA ALA A 71 10.27 -25.30 -12.35
C ALA A 71 10.81 -26.75 -12.40
N ARG A 72 10.94 -27.42 -11.25
CA ARG A 72 11.37 -28.83 -11.17
C ARG A 72 10.26 -29.82 -11.49
N ASP A 73 9.01 -29.37 -11.52
CA ASP A 73 7.87 -30.22 -11.84
C ASP A 73 7.95 -30.72 -13.29
N THR A 74 8.19 -32.02 -13.43
CA THR A 74 8.35 -32.68 -14.74
C THR A 74 7.07 -32.70 -15.58
N ALA A 75 5.91 -32.34 -15.00
CA ALA A 75 4.68 -32.18 -15.76
C ALA A 75 4.66 -30.88 -16.60
N ARG A 76 5.54 -29.92 -16.33
CA ARG A 76 5.60 -28.64 -17.03
C ARG A 76 6.42 -28.71 -18.31
N THR A 77 6.08 -27.82 -19.25
CA THR A 77 6.86 -27.70 -20.49
C THR A 77 8.24 -27.10 -20.19
N PRO A 78 9.27 -27.43 -20.98
CA PRO A 78 10.60 -26.83 -20.83
C PRO A 78 10.58 -25.29 -20.90
N ALA A 79 9.73 -24.71 -21.76
CA ALA A 79 9.58 -23.26 -21.90
C ALA A 79 9.06 -22.60 -20.60
N VAL A 80 8.04 -23.20 -19.98
CA VAL A 80 7.50 -22.69 -18.69
C VAL A 80 8.53 -22.83 -17.57
N ALA A 81 9.22 -23.98 -17.50
CA ALA A 81 10.27 -24.20 -16.49
C ALA A 81 11.41 -23.18 -16.63
N GLU A 82 11.85 -22.87 -17.86
CA GLU A 82 12.88 -21.86 -18.11
C GLU A 82 12.44 -20.46 -17.66
N ARG A 83 11.18 -20.07 -17.94
CA ARG A 83 10.62 -18.79 -17.47
C ARG A 83 10.52 -18.70 -15.96
N LEU A 84 10.13 -19.78 -15.29
CA LEU A 84 10.11 -19.84 -13.82
C LEU A 84 11.52 -19.66 -13.22
N LEU A 85 12.54 -20.28 -13.82
CA LEU A 85 13.95 -20.12 -13.40
C LEU A 85 14.50 -18.72 -13.70
N GLU A 86 14.10 -18.10 -14.81
CA GLU A 86 14.40 -16.71 -15.12
C GLU A 86 13.78 -15.78 -14.06
N LEU A 87 12.49 -15.94 -13.77
CA LEU A 87 11.81 -15.15 -12.74
C LEU A 87 12.43 -15.34 -11.36
N ALA A 88 12.77 -16.58 -10.98
CA ALA A 88 13.42 -16.86 -9.71
C ALA A 88 14.76 -16.13 -9.55
N ARG A 89 15.58 -16.06 -10.63
CA ARG A 89 16.84 -15.30 -10.65
C ARG A 89 16.57 -13.81 -10.47
N THR A 90 15.60 -13.25 -11.20
CA THR A 90 15.22 -11.84 -11.09
C THR A 90 14.72 -11.48 -9.68
N VAL A 91 13.80 -12.28 -9.12
CA VAL A 91 13.27 -12.09 -7.77
C VAL A 91 14.39 -12.14 -6.73
N ARG A 92 15.33 -13.08 -6.86
CA ARG A 92 16.46 -13.23 -5.94
C ARG A 92 17.41 -12.03 -6.00
N ALA A 93 17.64 -11.48 -7.19
CA ALA A 93 18.45 -10.28 -7.41
C ALA A 93 17.72 -8.99 -6.98
N GLY A 94 16.38 -8.99 -6.99
CA GLY A 94 15.57 -7.80 -6.74
C GLY A 94 15.61 -6.80 -7.90
N THR A 95 15.85 -7.26 -9.12
CA THR A 95 16.08 -6.43 -10.32
C THR A 95 14.90 -6.51 -11.27
N PHE A 96 13.78 -5.89 -10.89
CA PHE A 96 12.52 -5.92 -11.65
C PHE A 96 12.52 -4.88 -12.78
N GLU A 97 13.48 -4.98 -13.71
CA GLU A 97 13.62 -4.05 -14.85
C GLU A 97 12.43 -4.15 -15.80
N MET A 98 11.63 -3.09 -15.87
CA MET A 98 10.42 -3.07 -16.68
C MET A 98 10.73 -2.85 -18.16
N THR A 99 9.95 -3.48 -19.04
CA THR A 99 10.28 -3.54 -20.49
C THR A 99 9.24 -2.88 -21.40
N TRP A 100 8.06 -2.53 -20.87
CA TRP A 100 6.99 -1.87 -21.63
C TRP A 100 7.37 -0.52 -22.25
N HIS A 101 8.40 0.17 -21.72
CA HIS A 101 8.89 1.43 -22.29
C HIS A 101 10.39 1.62 -22.06
N LYS A 102 11.06 2.30 -22.99
CA LYS A 102 12.51 2.56 -22.95
C LYS A 102 12.97 3.38 -21.73
N ASP A 103 12.07 4.18 -21.18
CA ASP A 103 12.31 5.04 -20.01
C ASP A 103 11.69 4.44 -18.75
N ALA A 104 11.24 3.18 -18.79
CA ALA A 104 10.65 2.53 -17.64
C ALA A 104 11.73 2.29 -16.56
N HIS A 105 11.36 2.56 -15.31
CA HIS A 105 12.19 2.30 -14.15
C HIS A 105 11.94 0.89 -13.59
N PRO A 106 12.87 0.34 -12.79
CA PRO A 106 12.65 -0.92 -12.10
C PRO A 106 11.38 -0.87 -11.24
N ALA A 107 10.52 -1.87 -11.36
CA ALA A 107 9.31 -1.95 -10.57
C ALA A 107 9.65 -2.00 -9.07
N THR A 108 9.13 -1.03 -8.35
CA THR A 108 9.28 -0.91 -6.90
C THR A 108 7.89 -0.79 -6.29
N PRO A 109 7.58 -1.56 -5.23
CA PRO A 109 6.30 -1.39 -4.55
C PRO A 109 6.30 -0.10 -3.75
N PHE A 110 5.25 0.69 -3.95
CA PHE A 110 4.92 1.85 -3.12
C PHE A 110 3.73 1.47 -2.23
N VAL A 111 3.81 1.75 -0.93
CA VAL A 111 2.80 1.27 0.02
C VAL A 111 2.31 2.35 0.96
N THR A 112 1.01 2.35 1.21
CA THR A 112 0.40 3.08 2.32
C THR A 112 0.06 2.08 3.42
N CYS A 113 0.62 2.29 4.60
CA CYS A 113 0.50 1.36 5.71
C CYS A 113 -0.56 1.85 6.69
N PHE A 114 -1.36 0.91 7.18
CA PHE A 114 -2.35 1.13 8.22
C PHE A 114 -2.19 0.08 9.32
N SER A 115 -2.68 0.38 10.51
CA SER A 115 -2.78 -0.56 11.61
C SER A 115 -4.25 -0.81 11.96
N SER A 116 -4.59 -2.07 12.19
CA SER A 116 -5.89 -2.46 12.76
C SER A 116 -5.86 -2.53 14.30
N ALA A 117 -4.69 -2.29 14.91
CA ALA A 117 -4.49 -2.49 16.35
C ALA A 117 -5.05 -1.36 17.21
N SER A 118 -5.50 -1.73 18.40
CA SER A 118 -5.77 -0.84 19.54
C SER A 118 -6.64 0.38 19.24
N LYS A 119 -7.50 0.30 18.21
CA LYS A 119 -8.37 1.40 17.75
C LYS A 119 -7.61 2.72 17.53
N GLY A 120 -6.42 2.66 16.93
CA GLY A 120 -5.60 3.86 16.67
C GLY A 120 -4.92 4.42 17.91
N ASP A 121 -4.66 3.60 18.92
CA ASP A 121 -4.01 4.02 20.18
C ASP A 121 -2.91 3.06 20.65
N LEU A 122 -2.13 2.51 19.71
CA LEU A 122 -1.05 1.57 19.98
C LEU A 122 0.27 2.29 20.31
N LEU A 123 0.89 1.98 21.44
CA LEU A 123 2.08 2.68 21.93
C LEU A 123 3.30 2.57 21.01
N SER A 124 3.56 1.38 20.46
CA SER A 124 4.65 1.17 19.50
C SER A 124 4.46 2.03 18.24
N GLN A 125 3.22 2.21 17.79
CA GLN A 125 2.89 3.08 16.66
C GLN A 125 3.07 4.56 16.98
N TRP A 126 2.66 5.02 18.18
CA TRP A 126 2.94 6.38 18.62
C TRP A 126 4.44 6.70 18.63
N ARG A 127 5.27 5.77 19.10
CA ARG A 127 6.73 5.92 19.14
C ARG A 127 7.35 5.91 17.75
N GLY A 128 6.93 4.98 16.89
CA GLY A 128 7.54 4.78 15.58
C GLY A 128 7.09 5.79 14.52
N TYR A 129 5.79 6.05 14.47
CA TYR A 129 5.11 6.70 13.34
C TYR A 129 4.27 7.92 13.74
N GLY A 130 3.81 7.97 15.00
CA GLY A 130 3.04 9.09 15.54
C GLY A 130 3.90 10.16 16.22
N ASP A 131 5.06 10.47 15.65
CA ASP A 131 5.99 11.53 16.11
C ASP A 131 6.30 11.50 17.61
N GLY A 132 6.66 10.32 18.13
CA GLY A 132 6.93 10.18 19.57
C GLY A 132 5.73 10.53 20.45
N GLY A 133 4.50 10.38 19.96
CA GLY A 133 3.26 10.77 20.64
C GLY A 133 2.79 12.20 20.31
N GLY A 134 3.60 13.00 19.61
CA GLY A 134 3.25 14.32 19.07
C GLY A 134 2.43 14.28 17.78
N GLY A 135 2.13 13.09 17.25
CA GLY A 135 1.44 12.89 15.97
C GLY A 135 -0.04 12.55 16.09
N PHE A 136 -0.57 11.93 15.04
CA PHE A 136 -1.99 11.63 14.84
C PHE A 136 -2.19 10.21 14.31
N ALA A 137 -3.34 9.61 14.60
CA ALA A 137 -3.81 8.40 13.95
C ALA A 137 -5.13 8.67 13.22
N LEU A 138 -5.15 8.51 11.91
CA LEU A 138 -6.29 8.77 11.03
C LEU A 138 -7.03 7.46 10.78
N GLY A 139 -8.23 7.31 11.33
CA GLY A 139 -9.08 6.13 11.20
C GLY A 139 -9.94 6.17 9.94
N PHE A 140 -9.49 5.52 8.87
CA PHE A 140 -10.21 5.41 7.60
C PHE A 140 -11.35 4.41 7.70
N ALA A 141 -12.55 4.82 7.28
CA ALA A 141 -13.72 3.97 7.26
C ALA A 141 -13.61 2.87 6.20
N ARG A 142 -14.16 1.69 6.48
CA ARG A 142 -14.22 0.57 5.51
C ARG A 142 -14.81 1.01 4.16
N SER A 143 -15.89 1.79 4.18
CA SER A 143 -16.56 2.29 2.98
C SER A 143 -15.63 3.09 2.06
N THR A 144 -14.67 3.82 2.62
CA THR A 144 -13.64 4.54 1.86
C THR A 144 -12.57 3.60 1.36
N LEU A 145 -12.07 2.72 2.23
CA LEU A 145 -11.03 1.75 1.89
C LEU A 145 -11.41 0.87 0.70
N THR A 146 -12.69 0.47 0.61
CA THR A 146 -13.21 -0.30 -0.53
C THR A 146 -13.33 0.50 -1.84
N LYS A 147 -13.36 1.84 -1.77
CA LYS A 147 -13.50 2.73 -2.93
C LYS A 147 -12.17 3.24 -3.48
N PHE A 148 -11.05 3.01 -2.78
CA PHE A 148 -9.73 3.47 -3.23
C PHE A 148 -9.41 3.00 -4.65
N TYR A 149 -9.75 1.76 -4.98
CA TYR A 149 -9.58 1.23 -6.33
C TYR A 149 -10.39 2.03 -7.36
N GLU A 150 -11.69 2.22 -7.12
CA GLU A 150 -12.56 2.96 -8.02
C GLU A 150 -12.07 4.40 -8.23
N VAL A 151 -11.69 5.09 -7.16
CA VAL A 151 -11.21 6.49 -7.22
C VAL A 151 -9.92 6.58 -8.03
N ASN A 152 -8.93 5.75 -7.73
CA ASN A 152 -7.59 5.89 -8.31
C ASN A 152 -7.46 5.25 -9.71
N THR A 153 -8.39 4.38 -10.11
CA THR A 153 -8.53 3.91 -11.49
C THR A 153 -9.17 4.97 -12.39
N LYS A 154 -10.23 5.65 -11.93
CA LYS A 154 -10.98 6.64 -12.74
C LYS A 154 -10.22 7.93 -13.02
N LEU A 155 -9.22 8.27 -12.19
CA LEU A 155 -8.47 9.52 -12.31
C LEU A 155 -7.38 9.48 -13.39
N HIS A 156 -7.02 8.31 -13.91
CA HIS A 156 -5.86 8.10 -14.79
C HIS A 156 -6.20 7.28 -16.05
N ASP A 157 -7.34 7.57 -16.70
CA ASP A 157 -7.69 6.95 -17.98
C ASP A 157 -6.87 7.56 -19.13
N HIS A 158 -5.64 7.07 -19.29
CA HIS A 158 -4.68 7.56 -20.30
C HIS A 158 -4.68 6.74 -21.60
N GLY A 159 -5.74 5.98 -21.90
CA GLY A 159 -5.82 5.24 -23.17
C GLY A 159 -4.79 4.10 -23.26
N ASP A 160 -4.74 3.27 -22.22
CA ASP A 160 -3.84 2.13 -22.10
C ASP A 160 -4.35 0.90 -22.88
N PRO A 161 -3.70 0.50 -23.99
CA PRO A 161 -4.15 -0.65 -24.78
C PRO A 161 -3.89 -2.01 -24.11
N PHE A 162 -3.11 -2.07 -23.02
CA PHE A 162 -2.71 -3.33 -22.36
C PHE A 162 -3.24 -3.49 -20.93
N GLY A 163 -3.95 -2.50 -20.38
CA GLY A 163 -4.51 -2.55 -19.01
C GLY A 163 -3.48 -2.51 -17.87
N LEU A 164 -2.21 -2.21 -18.17
CA LEU A 164 -1.09 -2.08 -17.22
C LEU A 164 -1.07 -0.74 -16.45
N PHE A 165 -1.64 0.33 -17.00
CA PHE A 165 -1.75 1.69 -16.45
C PHE A 165 -3.14 1.99 -15.87
N ALA A 166 -4.18 1.26 -16.30
CA ALA A 166 -5.56 1.53 -15.89
C ALA A 166 -5.81 1.41 -14.38
N ASN A 167 -4.97 0.67 -13.65
CA ASN A 167 -5.13 0.52 -12.20
C ASN A 167 -3.89 1.03 -11.48
N GLN A 168 -4.03 2.18 -10.81
CA GLN A 168 -2.98 2.69 -9.95
C GLN A 168 -2.64 1.71 -8.82
N LEU A 169 -3.60 0.94 -8.31
CA LEU A 169 -3.36 -0.04 -7.26
C LEU A 169 -2.99 -1.41 -7.84
N LEU A 170 -1.86 -1.95 -7.36
CA LEU A 170 -1.52 -3.35 -7.54
C LEU A 170 -2.34 -4.25 -6.61
N GLY A 171 -2.61 -3.79 -5.38
CA GLY A 171 -3.36 -4.58 -4.41
C GLY A 171 -3.81 -3.79 -3.18
N GLY A 172 -4.61 -4.45 -2.35
CA GLY A 172 -5.04 -3.98 -1.05
C GLY A 172 -6.42 -3.30 -0.96
N PRO A 173 -6.83 -2.91 0.27
CA PRO A 173 -6.09 -3.08 1.51
C PRO A 173 -5.91 -4.55 1.89
N ASP A 174 -4.66 -5.01 1.99
CA ASP A 174 -4.32 -6.40 2.27
C ASP A 174 -3.60 -6.50 3.62
N GLN A 175 -3.96 -7.51 4.41
CA GLN A 175 -3.31 -7.78 5.68
C GLN A 175 -1.91 -8.36 5.47
N VAL A 176 -0.91 -7.77 6.13
CA VAL A 176 0.47 -8.28 6.13
C VAL A 176 0.55 -9.62 6.87
N LYS A 177 1.25 -10.57 6.27
CA LYS A 177 1.52 -11.90 6.82
C LYS A 177 2.86 -11.93 7.54
N TYR A 178 2.85 -12.38 8.79
CA TYR A 178 4.00 -12.30 9.67
C TYR A 178 4.67 -13.64 9.90
N GLY A 179 5.99 -13.69 9.71
CA GLY A 179 6.80 -14.87 10.00
C GLY A 179 6.92 -15.85 8.84
N ARG A 180 7.81 -16.84 9.01
CA ARG A 180 8.26 -17.70 7.91
C ARG A 180 7.21 -18.64 7.38
N ARG A 181 6.34 -19.19 8.23
CA ARG A 181 5.34 -20.16 7.79
C ARG A 181 4.30 -19.49 6.90
N GLU A 182 3.78 -18.36 7.35
CA GLU A 182 2.75 -17.57 6.68
C GLU A 182 3.29 -16.95 5.39
N ALA A 183 4.51 -16.40 5.43
CA ALA A 183 5.16 -15.88 4.24
C ALA A 183 5.44 -16.99 3.20
N ARG A 184 5.95 -18.15 3.63
CA ARG A 184 6.20 -19.27 2.71
C ARG A 184 4.91 -19.75 2.06
N HIS A 185 3.83 -19.85 2.83
CA HIS A 185 2.53 -20.24 2.28
C HIS A 185 2.09 -19.28 1.16
N LEU A 186 2.13 -17.98 1.42
CA LEU A 186 1.78 -16.98 0.40
C LEU A 186 2.70 -17.07 -0.84
N MET A 187 4.01 -17.25 -0.65
CA MET A 187 4.96 -17.38 -1.76
C MET A 187 4.75 -18.68 -2.56
N MET A 188 4.34 -19.76 -1.91
CA MET A 188 4.01 -21.03 -2.56
C MET A 188 2.76 -20.89 -3.43
N GLU A 189 1.69 -20.29 -2.91
CA GLU A 189 0.47 -19.99 -3.66
C GLU A 189 0.79 -19.08 -4.86
N THR A 190 1.55 -18.00 -4.62
CA THR A 190 1.99 -17.05 -5.66
C THR A 190 2.76 -17.77 -6.77
N ALA A 191 3.77 -18.58 -6.42
CA ALA A 191 4.58 -19.29 -7.41
C ALA A 191 3.73 -20.28 -8.22
N SER A 192 2.80 -20.99 -7.57
CA SER A 192 1.87 -21.90 -8.23
C SER A 192 0.95 -21.18 -9.20
N GLU A 193 0.41 -20.02 -8.82
CA GLU A 193 -0.43 -19.19 -9.70
C GLU A 193 0.36 -18.66 -10.90
N MET A 194 1.57 -18.14 -10.68
CA MET A 194 2.46 -17.69 -11.77
C MET A 194 2.81 -18.82 -12.74
N ALA A 195 3.07 -20.02 -12.23
CA ALA A 195 3.33 -21.19 -13.07
C ALA A 195 2.10 -21.55 -13.92
N ALA A 196 0.91 -21.58 -13.31
CA ALA A 196 -0.34 -21.84 -14.03
C ALA A 196 -0.63 -20.76 -15.09
N ASP A 197 -0.32 -19.51 -14.81
CA ASP A 197 -0.46 -18.39 -15.74
C ASP A 197 0.51 -18.50 -16.93
N LEU A 198 1.76 -18.86 -16.69
CA LEU A 198 2.73 -19.13 -17.76
C LEU A 198 2.28 -20.28 -18.66
N GLU A 199 1.76 -21.36 -18.10
CA GLU A 199 1.22 -22.46 -18.89
C GLU A 199 -0.02 -22.06 -19.70
N ALA A 200 -0.89 -21.23 -19.12
CA ALA A 200 -2.05 -20.72 -19.84
C ALA A 200 -1.62 -19.80 -21.00
N VAL A 201 -0.55 -19.01 -20.83
CA VAL A 201 0.05 -18.22 -21.92
C VAL A 201 0.64 -19.13 -23.00
N GLU A 202 1.41 -20.15 -22.63
CA GLU A 202 2.00 -21.13 -23.56
C GLU A 202 0.91 -21.85 -24.39
N ARG A 203 -0.24 -22.15 -23.77
CA ARG A 203 -1.40 -22.77 -24.43
C ARG A 203 -2.29 -21.77 -25.21
N GLY A 204 -1.93 -20.48 -25.25
CA GLY A 204 -2.73 -19.44 -25.90
C GLY A 204 -4.08 -19.16 -25.23
N GLN A 205 -4.24 -19.55 -23.96
CA GLN A 205 -5.45 -19.36 -23.15
C GLN A 205 -5.48 -18.02 -22.41
N LYS A 206 -4.30 -17.40 -22.23
CA LYS A 206 -4.13 -16.06 -21.64
C LYS A 206 -3.12 -15.26 -22.46
N THR A 207 -3.28 -13.94 -22.44
CA THR A 207 -2.34 -12.99 -23.05
C THR A 207 -1.79 -12.09 -21.96
N LEU A 208 -0.77 -12.57 -21.24
CA LEU A 208 -0.07 -11.81 -20.21
C LEU A 208 1.28 -11.34 -20.75
N SER A 209 1.62 -10.08 -20.49
CA SER A 209 2.91 -9.51 -20.92
C SER A 209 4.05 -10.04 -20.06
N TRP A 210 5.00 -10.73 -20.70
CA TRP A 210 6.27 -11.11 -20.10
C TRP A 210 7.33 -10.03 -20.35
N PRO A 211 8.18 -9.68 -19.35
CA PRO A 211 8.18 -10.15 -17.96
C PRO A 211 7.29 -9.30 -17.02
N ASP A 212 6.81 -8.16 -17.51
CA ASP A 212 6.29 -7.06 -16.69
C ASP A 212 5.13 -7.47 -15.77
N VAL A 213 4.17 -8.28 -16.24
CA VAL A 213 3.04 -8.72 -15.39
C VAL A 213 3.53 -9.57 -14.22
N PHE A 214 4.51 -10.44 -14.44
CA PHE A 214 5.07 -11.32 -13.42
C PHE A 214 5.95 -10.55 -12.42
N TYR A 215 6.64 -9.51 -12.88
CA TYR A 215 7.38 -8.60 -12.01
C TYR A 215 6.44 -7.82 -11.09
N LEU A 216 5.34 -7.29 -11.62
CA LEU A 216 4.32 -6.60 -10.84
C LEU A 216 3.67 -7.53 -9.81
N GLY A 217 3.28 -8.75 -10.22
CA GLY A 217 2.77 -9.75 -9.29
C GLY A 217 3.78 -10.11 -8.20
N SER A 218 5.08 -10.18 -8.54
CA SER A 218 6.13 -10.46 -7.56
C SER A 218 6.23 -9.36 -6.51
N ILE A 219 6.36 -8.09 -6.92
CA ILE A 219 6.51 -6.97 -5.99
C ILE A 219 5.26 -6.75 -5.13
N GLU A 220 4.08 -7.02 -5.68
CA GLU A 220 2.81 -6.94 -4.94
C GLU A 220 2.81 -7.95 -3.79
N GLN A 221 3.13 -9.22 -4.05
CA GLN A 221 3.09 -10.26 -3.02
C GLN A 221 4.24 -10.12 -2.01
N LEU A 222 5.42 -9.69 -2.47
CA LEU A 222 6.56 -9.39 -1.58
C LEU A 222 6.24 -8.26 -0.60
N ALA A 223 5.39 -7.30 -0.99
CA ALA A 223 4.93 -6.23 -0.13
C ALA A 223 3.86 -6.68 0.89
N LYS A 224 3.46 -7.96 0.93
CA LYS A 224 2.47 -8.50 1.88
C LYS A 224 3.06 -9.36 2.99
N VAL A 225 4.38 -9.49 3.09
CA VAL A 225 5.02 -10.36 4.09
C VAL A 225 6.05 -9.63 4.93
N LYS A 226 6.05 -9.86 6.24
CA LYS A 226 6.96 -9.20 7.19
C LYS A 226 7.55 -10.14 8.22
N HIS A 227 8.68 -9.74 8.81
CA HIS A 227 9.28 -10.53 9.89
C HIS A 227 8.36 -10.58 11.12
N LYS A 228 8.33 -11.71 11.83
CA LYS A 228 7.42 -11.96 12.98
C LYS A 228 7.54 -10.92 14.09
N ALA A 229 8.70 -10.29 14.24
CA ALA A 229 8.94 -9.25 15.24
C ALA A 229 8.04 -8.01 15.07
N PHE A 230 7.51 -7.77 13.88
CA PHE A 230 6.61 -6.65 13.58
C PHE A 230 5.12 -7.01 13.69
N ALA A 231 4.77 -8.21 14.17
CA ALA A 231 3.39 -8.66 14.24
C ALA A 231 2.49 -7.77 15.10
N GLU A 232 3.06 -7.04 16.07
CA GLU A 232 2.33 -6.08 16.90
C GLU A 232 1.67 -4.96 16.07
N GLU A 233 2.25 -4.60 14.92
CA GLU A 233 1.75 -3.52 14.07
C GLU A 233 0.37 -3.83 13.47
N SER A 234 -0.01 -5.11 13.36
CA SER A 234 -1.28 -5.56 12.77
C SER A 234 -1.56 -4.84 11.45
N GLU A 235 -0.54 -4.85 10.59
CA GLU A 235 -0.39 -3.97 9.43
C GLU A 235 -1.29 -4.41 8.27
N TRP A 236 -1.86 -3.41 7.59
CA TRP A 236 -2.58 -3.53 6.34
C TRP A 236 -1.98 -2.57 5.33
N ARG A 237 -1.88 -2.96 4.06
CA ARG A 237 -1.26 -2.16 3.01
C ARG A 237 -2.17 -1.94 1.82
N LEU A 238 -2.24 -0.70 1.36
CA LEU A 238 -2.52 -0.40 -0.04
C LEU A 238 -1.20 -0.45 -0.79
N ILE A 239 -1.16 -1.12 -1.94
CA ILE A 239 0.06 -1.35 -2.71
C ILE A 239 -0.15 -0.78 -4.11
N THR A 240 0.77 0.09 -4.52
CA THR A 240 0.87 0.69 -5.85
C THR A 240 2.30 0.53 -6.37
N LYS A 241 2.56 1.07 -7.55
CA LYS A 241 3.86 1.07 -8.22
C LYS A 241 4.18 2.46 -8.71
N ASP A 242 5.45 2.68 -8.99
CA ASP A 242 5.83 3.77 -9.90
C ASP A 242 5.32 3.42 -11.31
N HIS A 243 4.51 4.29 -11.88
CA HIS A 243 3.93 4.09 -13.22
C HIS A 243 4.86 4.57 -14.33
N GLY A 244 6.00 5.19 -14.02
CA GLY A 244 6.98 5.72 -14.97
C GLY A 244 6.50 6.94 -15.77
N MET A 245 5.20 7.03 -16.04
CA MET A 245 4.53 8.17 -16.68
C MET A 245 4.22 9.30 -15.70
N GLU A 246 3.92 8.95 -14.44
CA GLU A 246 3.77 9.88 -13.33
C GLU A 246 4.94 9.68 -12.38
N HIS A 247 5.91 10.59 -12.43
CA HIS A 247 7.07 10.53 -11.56
C HIS A 247 6.65 10.64 -10.09
N PRO A 248 7.33 9.92 -9.18
CA PRO A 248 7.06 10.04 -7.76
C PRO A 248 7.31 11.46 -7.26
N GLU A 249 6.54 11.86 -6.26
CA GLU A 249 6.80 13.08 -5.48
C GLU A 249 7.77 12.77 -4.34
N PHE A 250 8.31 13.83 -3.71
CA PHE A 250 9.35 13.70 -2.70
C PHE A 250 9.00 14.45 -1.42
N ARG A 251 9.36 13.87 -0.28
CA ARG A 251 9.25 14.51 1.03
C ARG A 251 10.50 14.33 1.86
N ALA A 252 10.73 15.24 2.80
CA ALA A 252 11.75 15.07 3.82
C ALA A 252 11.34 13.97 4.81
N GLY A 253 12.30 13.18 5.27
CA GLY A 253 12.12 12.21 6.34
C GLY A 253 13.45 11.80 6.98
N LYS A 254 13.39 10.84 7.91
CA LYS A 254 14.57 10.41 8.70
C LYS A 254 15.71 9.85 7.85
N LEU A 255 15.41 9.30 6.68
CA LEU A 255 16.38 8.75 5.72
C LEU A 255 16.80 9.76 4.64
N GLY A 256 16.44 11.04 4.78
CA GLY A 256 16.69 12.09 3.79
C GLY A 256 15.47 12.34 2.90
N VAL A 257 15.67 12.35 1.58
CA VAL A 257 14.61 12.58 0.59
C VAL A 257 13.93 11.26 0.28
N ILE A 258 12.62 11.18 0.51
CA ILE A 258 11.82 9.95 0.41
C ILE A 258 10.80 10.08 -0.73
N PRO A 259 10.85 9.19 -1.74
CA PRO A 259 9.86 9.17 -2.82
C PRO A 259 8.52 8.57 -2.38
N TYR A 260 7.43 9.12 -2.92
CA TYR A 260 6.07 8.64 -2.70
C TYR A 260 5.15 8.92 -3.89
N VAL A 261 4.10 8.10 -4.02
CA VAL A 261 3.00 8.27 -4.98
C VAL A 261 1.74 8.67 -4.21
N LYS A 262 0.94 9.59 -4.75
CA LYS A 262 -0.32 9.99 -4.14
C LYS A 262 -1.43 9.00 -4.52
N LEU A 263 -2.18 8.58 -3.52
CA LEU A 263 -3.43 7.86 -3.67
C LEU A 263 -4.56 8.74 -3.15
N PHE A 264 -5.53 9.05 -3.99
CA PHE A 264 -6.61 9.96 -3.67
C PHE A 264 -7.79 9.24 -3.03
N PHE A 265 -8.50 9.96 -2.16
CA PHE A 265 -9.76 9.53 -1.57
C PHE A 265 -10.69 10.73 -1.40
N GLN A 266 -11.96 10.53 -1.67
CA GLN A 266 -12.97 11.57 -1.47
C GLN A 266 -13.14 11.85 0.03
N LEU A 267 -13.01 13.11 0.46
CA LEU A 267 -13.03 13.49 1.89
C LEU A 267 -14.35 13.16 2.60
N SER A 268 -15.45 13.26 1.87
CA SER A 268 -16.79 12.90 2.35
C SER A 268 -17.69 12.56 1.16
N ASP A 269 -18.57 11.59 1.36
CA ASP A 269 -19.63 11.24 0.41
C ASP A 269 -20.95 10.97 1.16
N ALA A 270 -21.93 10.38 0.48
CA ALA A 270 -23.24 10.05 1.06
C ALA A 270 -23.17 9.06 2.24
N ALA A 271 -22.10 8.26 2.36
CA ALA A 271 -21.86 7.37 3.48
C ALA A 271 -21.19 8.06 4.67
N GLY A 272 -20.77 9.32 4.53
CA GLY A 272 -20.13 10.12 5.57
C GLY A 272 -18.67 10.49 5.26
N PRO A 273 -17.90 10.95 6.27
CA PRO A 273 -16.52 11.32 6.09
C PRO A 273 -15.64 10.09 5.86
N ALA A 274 -14.61 10.23 5.02
CA ALA A 274 -13.70 9.13 4.73
C ALA A 274 -12.84 8.72 5.92
N ILE A 275 -12.47 9.72 6.73
CA ILE A 275 -11.84 9.51 8.02
C ILE A 275 -12.95 9.57 9.06
N SER A 276 -13.26 8.43 9.67
CA SER A 276 -14.31 8.35 10.69
C SER A 276 -13.86 8.95 12.02
N GLU A 277 -12.56 8.90 12.30
CA GLU A 277 -11.98 9.56 13.46
C GLU A 277 -10.50 9.94 13.30
N ILE A 278 -10.07 10.95 14.05
CA ILE A 278 -8.66 11.29 14.25
C ILE A 278 -8.35 11.20 15.74
N VAL A 279 -7.35 10.40 16.09
CA VAL A 279 -6.79 10.32 17.44
C VAL A 279 -5.59 11.24 17.53
N VAL A 280 -5.63 12.19 18.46
CA VAL A 280 -4.49 13.04 18.80
C VAL A 280 -3.59 12.29 19.77
N GLY A 281 -2.31 12.15 19.42
CA GLY A 281 -1.34 11.35 20.19
C GLY A 281 -1.18 11.79 21.66
N PRO A 282 -0.56 10.95 22.50
CA PRO A 282 -0.47 11.13 23.95
C PRO A 282 0.49 12.23 24.43
N GLY A 283 1.19 12.93 23.51
CA GLY A 283 2.08 14.04 23.82
C GLY A 283 1.38 15.28 24.42
N PRO A 284 2.15 16.34 24.71
CA PRO A 284 1.64 17.54 25.38
C PRO A 284 0.56 18.27 24.56
N GLU A 285 -0.19 19.15 25.23
CA GLU A 285 -1.18 20.06 24.63
C GLU A 285 -2.29 19.37 23.81
N GLN A 286 -2.70 18.15 24.20
CA GLN A 286 -3.72 17.40 23.45
C GLN A 286 -5.01 18.20 23.20
N SER A 287 -5.47 18.99 24.17
CA SER A 287 -6.70 19.77 24.03
C SER A 287 -6.56 20.83 22.92
N LEU A 288 -5.47 21.61 22.93
CA LEU A 288 -5.19 22.61 21.90
C LEU A 288 -5.06 21.97 20.51
N ARG A 289 -4.39 20.81 20.44
CA ARG A 289 -4.20 20.05 19.19
C ARG A 289 -5.52 19.49 18.66
N VAL A 290 -6.43 19.02 19.53
CA VAL A 290 -7.79 18.63 19.15
C VAL A 290 -8.53 19.79 18.51
N ASP A 291 -8.47 20.99 19.10
CA ASP A 291 -9.16 22.16 18.56
C ASP A 291 -8.61 22.60 17.20
N ALA A 292 -7.29 22.52 17.01
CA ALA A 292 -6.65 22.78 15.72
C ALA A 292 -7.13 21.79 14.63
N VAL A 293 -7.17 20.49 14.95
CA VAL A 293 -7.66 19.46 14.02
C VAL A 293 -9.11 19.68 13.65
N LYS A 294 -9.98 20.03 14.60
CA LYS A 294 -11.39 20.36 14.31
C LYS A 294 -11.52 21.53 13.34
N ARG A 295 -10.76 22.61 13.54
CA ARG A 295 -10.75 23.76 12.63
C ARG A 295 -10.29 23.38 11.21
N LEU A 296 -9.29 22.48 11.10
CA LEU A 296 -8.86 21.94 9.82
C LEU A 296 -10.00 21.17 9.14
N LEU A 297 -10.66 20.27 9.87
CA LEU A 297 -11.77 19.46 9.36
C LEU A 297 -12.95 20.32 8.89
N ASP A 298 -13.28 21.38 9.63
CA ASP A 298 -14.31 22.35 9.23
C ASP A 298 -13.95 23.05 7.92
N LYS A 299 -12.70 23.53 7.79
CA LYS A 299 -12.20 24.18 6.57
C LYS A 299 -12.32 23.28 5.33
N ILE A 300 -12.13 21.97 5.50
CA ILE A 300 -12.14 21.02 4.37
C ILE A 300 -13.51 20.35 4.14
N GLY A 301 -14.53 20.72 4.90
CA GLY A 301 -15.88 20.15 4.77
C GLY A 301 -16.00 18.72 5.31
N SER A 302 -15.16 18.34 6.27
CA SER A 302 -15.15 17.00 6.90
C SER A 302 -15.47 17.07 8.40
N SER A 303 -16.34 17.99 8.80
CA SER A 303 -16.72 18.26 10.20
C SER A 303 -17.42 17.09 10.91
N GLY A 304 -17.93 16.11 10.14
CA GLY A 304 -18.47 14.85 10.69
C GLY A 304 -17.41 13.90 11.27
N THR A 305 -16.12 14.17 11.04
CA THR A 305 -15.02 13.36 11.56
C THR A 305 -14.88 13.52 13.08
N ARG A 306 -14.93 12.42 13.84
CA ARG A 306 -14.73 12.46 15.29
C ARG A 306 -13.27 12.76 15.63
N VAL A 307 -13.01 13.72 16.51
CA VAL A 307 -11.65 13.98 17.02
C VAL A 307 -11.58 13.64 18.50
N ARG A 308 -10.65 12.75 18.88
CA ARG A 308 -10.46 12.34 20.28
C ARG A 308 -9.00 12.36 20.70
N ARG A 309 -8.77 12.37 22.01
CA ARG A 309 -7.44 12.22 22.62
C ARG A 309 -7.06 10.75 22.74
N SER A 310 -5.77 10.47 22.56
CA SER A 310 -5.15 9.20 22.97
C SER A 310 -5.27 9.03 24.49
N LYS A 311 -5.51 7.80 24.94
CA LYS A 311 -5.52 7.40 26.34
C LYS A 311 -4.23 6.67 26.74
N ALA A 312 -3.28 6.50 25.82
CA ALA A 312 -2.03 5.80 26.09
C ALA A 312 -1.22 6.55 27.16
N PRO A 313 -0.70 5.86 28.20
CA PRO A 313 0.11 6.49 29.25
C PRO A 313 1.54 6.72 28.74
N PHE A 314 1.70 7.65 27.79
CA PHE A 314 2.98 7.98 27.19
C PHE A 314 3.16 9.49 27.20
N ARG A 315 4.34 9.97 27.59
CA ARG A 315 4.57 11.42 27.79
C ARG A 315 5.42 12.08 26.71
N GLY A 316 5.90 11.32 25.73
CA GLY A 316 6.85 11.79 24.72
C GLY A 316 8.25 11.94 25.29
#